data_AF-R6I226-F1
#
_entry.id   AF-R6I226-F1
#
_cell.length_a   1.000
_cell.length_b   1.000
_cell.length_c   1.000
_cell.angle_alpha   90.00
_cell.angle_beta   90.00
_cell.angle_gamma   90.00
#
_symmetry.space_group_name_H-M   'P 1'
#
loop_
_entity.id
_entity.type
_entity.pdbx_description
1 polymer ?
#
loop_
_entity_poly.entity_id
_entity_poly.type
_entity_poly.pdbx_seq_one_letter_code
_entity_poly.pdbx_strand_id
1 'polypeptide(L)'
;MADKLGNVTEPKTVFELDSFIGEKLYTAGSANIESAYITAAGGANAFGEISKAWDAVEPSAVAVADPWCIIIHDYEGSSYDEKVAALKADPQLSQLDCVKNERFVRLSLEDAMPGIRCVSTVEAIAQVLYPDMF
;
A
#
# COMPACT_ATOMS: atom_id res chain seq x y z
N MET A 1 -19.12 2.75 -5.29
CA MET A 1 -17.89 3.39 -4.80
C MET A 1 -17.77 4.86 -5.18
N ALA A 2 -17.86 5.23 -6.48
CA ALA A 2 -17.77 6.63 -6.91
C ALA A 2 -18.75 7.57 -6.17
N ASP A 3 -19.94 7.08 -5.82
CA ASP A 3 -20.93 7.84 -5.03
C ASP A 3 -20.58 8.03 -3.55
N LYS A 4 -19.70 7.20 -2.97
CA LYS A 4 -19.35 7.25 -1.54
C LYS A 4 -18.15 8.15 -1.25
N LEU A 5 -17.17 8.20 -2.16
CA LEU A 5 -15.93 8.97 -1.96
C LEU A 5 -16.07 10.47 -2.30
N GLY A 6 -17.14 10.87 -2.99
CA GLY A 6 -17.32 12.26 -3.42
C GLY A 6 -16.11 12.80 -4.22
N ASN A 7 -15.85 14.11 -4.13
CA ASN A 7 -14.61 14.69 -4.66
C ASN A 7 -13.52 14.60 -3.59
N VAL A 8 -12.71 13.54 -3.61
CA VAL A 8 -11.44 13.50 -2.87
C VAL A 8 -10.52 14.58 -3.44
N THR A 9 -10.29 15.66 -2.69
CA THR A 9 -9.45 16.79 -3.12
C THR A 9 -7.99 16.64 -2.71
N GLU A 10 -7.70 15.78 -1.74
CA GLU A 10 -6.36 15.50 -1.22
C GLU A 10 -6.18 13.98 -1.07
N PRO A 11 -5.63 13.28 -2.07
CA PRO A 11 -5.44 11.85 -2.00
C PRO A 11 -4.38 11.48 -0.96
N LYS A 12 -4.68 10.46 -0.15
CA LYS A 12 -3.74 9.91 0.83
C LYS A 12 -2.63 9.12 0.13
N THR A 13 -1.38 9.41 0.47
CA THR A 13 -0.23 8.63 -0.02
C THR A 13 -0.28 7.20 0.53
N VAL A 14 -0.16 6.21 -0.36
CA VAL A 14 -0.20 4.78 -0.03
C VAL A 14 1.09 4.14 -0.53
N PHE A 15 1.77 3.44 0.37
CA PHE A 15 2.89 2.58 0.03
C PHE A 15 2.40 1.14 -0.09
N GLU A 16 2.80 0.43 -1.15
CA GLU A 16 2.52 -0.99 -1.32
C GLU A 16 3.79 -1.79 -1.02
N LEU A 17 3.66 -2.82 -0.18
CA LEU A 17 4.73 -3.70 0.25
C LEU A 17 4.41 -5.14 -0.14
N ASP A 18 5.02 -5.57 -1.25
CA ASP A 18 4.91 -6.94 -1.72
C ASP A 18 5.77 -7.84 -0.85
N SER A 19 7.07 -7.50 -0.72
CA SER A 19 8.04 -8.31 0.01
C SER A 19 9.32 -7.54 0.34
N PHE A 20 10.22 -8.16 1.11
CA PHE A 20 11.57 -7.65 1.34
C PHE A 20 12.58 -8.41 0.46
N ILE A 21 13.44 -7.67 -0.25
CA ILE A 21 14.55 -8.23 -1.02
C ILE A 21 15.86 -7.77 -0.38
N GLY A 22 16.39 -8.59 0.52
CA GLY A 22 17.47 -8.18 1.42
C GLY A 22 16.98 -7.08 2.35
N GLU A 23 17.66 -5.92 2.33
CA GLU A 23 17.27 -4.73 3.11
C GLU A 23 16.30 -3.80 2.36
N LYS A 24 16.00 -4.09 1.09
CA LYS A 24 15.11 -3.26 0.26
C LYS A 24 13.67 -3.74 0.34
N LEU A 25 12.74 -2.82 0.06
CA LEU A 25 11.32 -3.09 -0.02
C LEU A 25 10.89 -3.21 -1.47
N TYR A 26 10.27 -4.33 -1.82
CA TYR A 26 9.75 -4.57 -3.16
C TYR A 26 8.33 -4.02 -3.25
N THR A 27 8.08 -3.20 -4.28
CA THR A 27 6.88 -2.36 -4.37
C THR A 27 6.42 -2.17 -5.81
N ALA A 28 5.13 -1.90 -5.95
CA ALA A 28 4.42 -1.64 -7.19
C ALA A 28 4.72 -0.23 -7.73
N GLY A 29 5.13 -0.17 -9.01
CA GLY A 29 5.23 1.08 -9.76
C GLY A 29 3.99 1.37 -10.61
N SER A 30 4.10 2.36 -11.49
CA SER A 30 3.01 2.91 -12.31
C SER A 30 2.38 1.89 -13.27
N ALA A 31 3.16 0.91 -13.73
CA ALA A 31 2.70 -0.12 -14.65
C ALA A 31 1.99 -1.31 -13.95
N ASN A 32 1.91 -1.29 -12.62
CA ASN A 32 1.20 -2.28 -11.84
C ASN A 32 -0.30 -1.94 -11.69
N ILE A 33 -1.16 -2.95 -11.69
CA ILE A 33 -2.59 -2.78 -11.48
C ILE A 33 -2.92 -2.18 -10.11
N GLU A 34 -2.08 -2.43 -9.10
CA GLU A 34 -2.29 -1.90 -7.75
C GLU A 34 -2.20 -0.38 -7.67
N SER A 35 -1.39 0.25 -8.54
CA SER A 35 -1.43 1.71 -8.71
C SER A 35 -2.81 2.21 -9.14
N ALA A 36 -3.52 1.45 -9.98
CA ALA A 36 -4.88 1.76 -10.40
C ALA A 36 -5.88 1.50 -9.26
N TYR A 37 -5.70 0.46 -8.45
CA TYR A 37 -6.54 0.21 -7.27
C TYR A 37 -6.41 1.32 -6.23
N ILE A 38 -5.19 1.74 -5.91
CA ILE A 38 -4.91 2.86 -5.01
C ILE A 38 -5.58 4.13 -5.53
N THR A 39 -5.43 4.43 -6.82
CA THR A 39 -6.06 5.61 -7.45
C THR A 39 -7.58 5.53 -7.37
N ALA A 40 -8.16 4.38 -7.69
CA ALA A 40 -9.61 4.15 -7.65
C ALA A 40 -10.19 4.24 -6.23
N ALA A 41 -9.38 3.93 -5.21
CA ALA A 41 -9.73 4.10 -3.80
C ALA A 41 -9.56 5.54 -3.28
N GLY A 42 -9.13 6.47 -4.14
CA GLY A 42 -8.87 7.86 -3.77
C GLY A 42 -7.53 8.08 -3.07
N GLY A 43 -6.58 7.17 -3.23
CA GLY A 43 -5.20 7.32 -2.77
C GLY A 43 -4.23 7.72 -3.89
N ALA A 44 -2.96 7.91 -3.54
CA ALA A 44 -1.86 8.11 -4.48
C ALA A 44 -0.73 7.11 -4.16
N ASN A 45 -0.22 6.39 -5.15
CA ASN A 45 0.90 5.46 -4.94
C ASN A 45 2.19 6.26 -4.64
N ALA A 46 2.81 5.99 -3.49
CA ALA A 46 4.09 6.58 -3.07
C ALA A 46 5.21 6.44 -4.11
N PHE A 47 5.18 5.36 -4.90
CA PHE A 47 6.16 5.06 -5.95
C PHE A 47 5.53 5.00 -7.35
N GLY A 48 4.40 5.67 -7.54
CA GLY A 48 3.66 5.74 -8.80
C GLY A 48 4.43 6.39 -9.97
N GLU A 49 5.57 7.02 -9.72
CA GLU A 49 6.45 7.57 -10.76
C GLU A 49 7.45 6.53 -11.33
N ILE A 50 7.60 5.38 -10.67
CA ILE A 50 8.44 4.28 -11.18
C ILE A 50 7.71 3.61 -12.35
N SER A 51 8.26 3.70 -13.56
CA SER A 51 7.59 3.19 -14.76
C SER A 51 7.49 1.66 -14.86
N LYS A 52 8.24 0.93 -14.03
CA LYS A 52 8.19 -0.55 -13.98
C LYS A 52 6.95 -1.01 -13.21
N ALA A 53 6.51 -2.25 -13.44
CA ALA A 53 5.45 -2.84 -12.63
C ALA A 53 5.92 -3.14 -11.20
N TRP A 54 7.19 -3.52 -11.05
CA TRP A 54 7.81 -3.79 -9.77
C TRP A 54 9.21 -3.22 -9.71
N ASP A 55 9.61 -2.71 -8.55
CA ASP A 55 10.98 -2.32 -8.26
C ASP A 55 11.29 -2.47 -6.77
N ALA A 56 12.57 -2.39 -6.42
CA ALA A 56 13.02 -2.42 -5.03
C ALA A 56 13.52 -1.04 -4.59
N VAL A 57 12.95 -0.51 -3.51
CA VAL A 57 13.28 0.80 -2.95
C VAL A 57 13.98 0.69 -1.60
N GLU A 58 14.78 1.70 -1.26
CA GLU A 58 15.44 1.77 0.04
C GLU A 58 14.43 2.17 1.14
N PRO A 59 14.61 1.72 2.39
CA PRO A 59 13.80 2.18 3.53
C PRO A 59 13.75 3.71 3.66
N SER A 60 14.85 4.38 3.33
CA SER A 60 14.93 5.85 3.33
C SER A 60 14.03 6.52 2.29
N ALA A 61 13.82 5.87 1.14
CA ALA A 61 12.89 6.38 0.13
C ALA A 61 11.44 6.30 0.63
N VAL A 62 11.09 5.23 1.35
CA VAL A 62 9.77 5.09 1.98
C VAL A 62 9.60 6.12 3.11
N ALA A 63 10.64 6.34 3.92
CA ALA A 63 10.63 7.35 4.98
C ALA A 63 10.43 8.77 4.42
N VAL A 64 11.05 9.10 3.28
CA VAL A 64 10.87 10.39 2.60
C VAL A 64 9.48 10.51 1.96
N ALA A 65 8.92 9.41 1.45
CA ALA A 65 7.58 9.39 0.87
C ALA A 65 6.47 9.60 1.92
N ASP A 66 6.76 9.34 3.20
CA ASP A 66 5.87 9.48 4.36
C ASP A 66 4.44 8.98 4.09
N PRO A 67 4.27 7.67 3.81
CA PRO A 67 2.97 7.14 3.43
C PRO A 67 1.96 7.24 4.58
N TRP A 68 0.73 7.62 4.24
CA TRP A 68 -0.39 7.65 5.18
C TRP A 68 -0.85 6.23 5.55
N CYS A 69 -0.75 5.27 4.62
CA CYS A 69 -1.10 3.86 4.84
C CYS A 69 -0.12 2.95 4.08
N ILE A 70 0.04 1.71 4.57
CA ILE A 70 0.80 0.66 3.88
C ILE A 70 -0.15 -0.48 3.48
N ILE A 71 -0.20 -0.81 2.19
CA ILE A 71 -0.74 -2.08 1.72
C ILE A 71 0.34 -3.13 1.93
N ILE A 72 0.00 -4.24 2.58
CA ILE A 72 0.92 -5.33 2.90
C ILE A 72 0.36 -6.61 2.29
N HIS A 73 1.12 -7.21 1.38
CA HIS A 73 0.78 -8.50 0.82
C HIS A 73 0.90 -9.62 1.85
N ASP A 74 0.07 -10.64 1.69
CA ASP A 74 0.05 -11.81 2.55
C ASP A 74 -0.06 -13.08 1.70
N TYR A 75 1.04 -13.84 1.65
CA TYR A 75 1.10 -15.07 0.88
C TYR A 75 2.16 -16.03 1.41
N GLU A 76 2.11 -17.26 0.93
CA GLU A 76 3.05 -18.31 1.34
C GLU A 76 4.50 -17.90 1.04
N GLY A 77 5.35 -17.92 2.07
CA GLY A 77 6.75 -17.48 1.99
C GLY A 77 6.98 -15.98 2.22
N SER A 78 5.91 -15.19 2.39
CA SER A 78 6.02 -13.79 2.79
C SER A 78 4.75 -13.34 3.53
N SER A 79 4.69 -13.64 4.82
CA SER A 79 3.47 -13.41 5.62
C SER A 79 3.30 -11.95 6.04
N TYR A 80 2.04 -11.56 6.23
CA TYR A 80 1.69 -10.24 6.77
C TYR A 80 2.37 -9.94 8.11
N ASP A 81 2.32 -10.89 9.06
CA ASP A 81 2.83 -10.67 10.41
C ASP A 81 4.34 -10.49 10.44
N GLU A 82 5.08 -11.23 9.60
CA GLU A 82 6.53 -11.07 9.44
C GLU A 82 6.87 -9.70 8.85
N LYS A 83 6.12 -9.23 7.85
CA LYS A 83 6.33 -7.91 7.24
C LYS A 83 6.03 -6.79 8.23
N VAL A 84 4.95 -6.89 9.00
CA VAL A 84 4.64 -5.93 10.06
C VAL A 84 5.74 -5.91 11.13
N ALA A 85 6.25 -7.06 11.54
CA ALA A 85 7.36 -7.14 12.47
C ALA A 85 8.63 -6.47 11.91
N ALA A 86 8.95 -6.70 10.63
CA ALA A 86 10.08 -6.07 9.96
C ALA A 86 9.94 -4.54 9.88
N LEU A 87 8.76 -4.03 9.51
CA LEU A 87 8.46 -2.59 9.50
C LEU A 87 8.67 -1.94 10.87
N LYS A 88 8.27 -2.63 11.95
CA LYS A 88 8.42 -2.15 13.33
C LYS A 88 9.85 -2.26 13.86
N ALA A 89 10.64 -3.19 13.33
CA ALA A 89 12.04 -3.39 13.72
C ALA A 89 13.00 -2.43 12.99
N ASP A 90 12.64 -1.97 11.80
CA ASP A 90 13.46 -1.05 11.02
C ASP A 90 13.55 0.35 11.69
N PRO A 91 14.76 0.92 11.87
CA PRO A 91 14.95 2.17 12.59
C PRO A 91 14.34 3.40 11.90
N GLN A 92 14.12 3.34 10.58
CA GLN A 92 13.51 4.43 9.80
C GLN A 92 12.01 4.22 9.66
N LEU A 93 11.59 3.02 9.26
CA LEU A 93 10.17 2.73 8.99
C LEU A 93 9.33 2.73 10.26
N SER A 94 9.90 2.29 11.39
CA SER A 94 9.22 2.34 12.70
C SER A 94 8.86 3.76 13.16
N GLN A 95 9.47 4.79 12.56
CA GLN A 95 9.19 6.18 12.88
C GLN A 95 8.00 6.75 12.09
N LEU A 96 7.55 6.07 11.04
CA LEU A 96 6.40 6.50 10.25
C LEU A 96 5.11 6.44 11.08
N ASP A 97 4.28 7.46 10.96
CA ASP A 97 3.00 7.51 11.67
C ASP A 97 2.07 6.38 11.24
N CYS A 98 2.12 5.94 9.98
CA CYS A 98 1.35 4.77 9.54
C CYS A 98 1.78 3.47 10.21
N VAL A 99 3.06 3.30 10.54
CA VAL A 99 3.57 2.11 11.24
C VAL A 99 3.22 2.16 12.72
N LYS A 100 3.37 3.33 13.36
CA LYS A 100 3.03 3.52 14.78
C LYS A 100 1.53 3.31 15.07
N ASN A 101 0.68 3.72 14.14
CA ASN A 101 -0.77 3.62 14.25
C ASN A 101 -1.36 2.42 13.52
N GLU A 102 -0.52 1.52 12.99
CA GLU A 102 -0.93 0.30 12.27
C GLU A 102 -1.96 0.55 11.16
N ARG A 103 -1.78 1.64 10.40
CA ARG A 103 -2.59 1.95 9.22
C ARG A 103 -2.18 1.05 8.06
N PHE A 104 -2.66 -0.18 8.12
CA PHE A 104 -2.32 -1.25 7.19
C PHE A 104 -3.55 -1.79 6.48
N VAL A 105 -3.38 -2.12 5.20
CA VAL A 105 -4.33 -2.92 4.43
C VAL A 105 -3.67 -4.26 4.15
N ARG A 106 -4.24 -5.35 4.66
CA ARG A 106 -3.79 -6.71 4.32
C ARG A 106 -4.45 -7.15 3.02
N LEU A 107 -3.66 -7.49 2.01
CA LEU A 107 -4.15 -8.05 0.74
C LEU A 107 -3.52 -9.42 0.48
N SER A 108 -4.32 -10.38 0.02
CA SER A 108 -3.76 -11.64 -0.50
C SER A 108 -3.32 -11.47 -1.96
N LEU A 109 -2.54 -12.43 -2.49
CA LEU A 109 -2.16 -12.42 -3.90
C LEU A 109 -3.38 -12.43 -4.84
N GLU A 110 -4.47 -13.10 -4.45
CA GLU A 110 -5.69 -13.13 -5.25
C GLU A 110 -6.38 -11.75 -5.33
N ASP A 111 -6.21 -10.91 -4.31
CA ASP A 111 -6.79 -9.56 -4.26
C ASP A 111 -5.93 -8.54 -5.03
N ALA A 112 -4.61 -8.78 -5.11
CA ALA A 112 -3.65 -7.95 -5.84
C ALA A 112 -3.72 -8.14 -7.37
N MET A 113 -4.33 -9.24 -7.85
CA MET A 113 -4.44 -9.54 -9.28
C MET A 113 -5.67 -8.92 -9.95
N PRO A 114 -5.62 -8.64 -11.27
CA PRO A 114 -6.82 -8.24 -12.02
C PRO A 114 -7.84 -9.39 -12.04
N GLY A 115 -9.10 -9.11 -11.68
CA GLY A 115 -10.15 -10.12 -11.67
C GLY A 115 -11.45 -9.70 -10.98
N ILE A 116 -12.27 -10.68 -10.62
CA ILE A 116 -13.57 -10.45 -9.99
C ILE A 116 -13.48 -9.73 -8.63
N ARG A 117 -12.30 -9.77 -7.99
CA ARG A 117 -12.04 -9.17 -6.68
C ARG A 117 -11.65 -7.70 -6.74
N CYS A 118 -11.35 -7.13 -7.92
CA CYS A 118 -10.91 -5.73 -8.06
C CYS A 118 -11.78 -4.76 -7.27
N VAL A 119 -13.11 -4.90 -7.39
CA VAL A 119 -14.04 -4.00 -6.71
C VAL A 119 -13.86 -4.12 -5.20
N SER A 120 -13.91 -5.34 -4.65
CA SER A 120 -13.71 -5.59 -3.22
C SER A 120 -12.36 -5.11 -2.71
N THR A 121 -11.29 -5.29 -3.49
CA THR A 121 -9.94 -4.77 -3.17
C THR A 121 -9.97 -3.24 -3.05
N VAL A 122 -10.57 -2.54 -4.01
CA VAL A 122 -10.71 -1.08 -3.97
C VAL A 122 -11.59 -0.65 -2.78
N GLU A 123 -12.64 -1.41 -2.43
CA GLU A 123 -13.45 -1.14 -1.23
C GLU A 123 -12.67 -1.26 0.06
N ALA A 124 -11.87 -2.31 0.21
CA ALA A 124 -11.04 -2.52 1.39
C ALA A 124 -10.00 -1.38 1.56
N ILE A 125 -9.35 -0.97 0.47
CA ILE A 125 -8.40 0.16 0.49
C ILE A 125 -9.14 1.45 0.88
N ALA A 126 -10.27 1.74 0.22
CA ALA A 126 -11.01 2.98 0.45
C ALA A 126 -11.54 3.10 1.90
N GLN A 127 -11.97 2.01 2.52
CA GLN A 127 -12.43 2.00 3.91
C GLN A 127 -11.31 2.34 4.90
N VAL A 128 -10.09 1.86 4.66
CA VAL A 128 -8.93 2.20 5.49
C VAL A 128 -8.51 3.65 5.24
N LEU A 129 -8.53 4.10 3.99
CA LEU A 129 -8.19 5.48 3.66
C LEU A 129 -9.23 6.46 4.23
N TYR A 130 -10.52 6.18 4.16
CA TYR A 130 -11.58 7.13 4.48
C TYR A 130 -12.65 6.52 5.40
N PRO A 131 -12.30 6.11 6.64
CA PRO A 131 -13.23 5.39 7.52
C PRO A 131 -14.50 6.20 7.85
N ASP A 132 -14.40 7.54 7.93
CA ASP A 132 -15.53 8.42 8.23
C ASP A 132 -16.52 8.58 7.07
N MET A 133 -16.22 8.02 5.89
CA MET A 133 -17.08 8.09 4.70
C MET A 133 -17.91 6.83 4.46
N PHE A 134 -17.81 5.82 5.34
CA PHE A 134 -18.47 4.52 5.20
C PHE A 134 -19.39 4.17 6.37
#